data_AF-X5RE12-F1
#
_entry.id   AF-X5RE12-F1
#
_cell.length_a   1.000
_cell.length_b   1.000
_cell.length_c   1.000
_cell.angle_alpha   90.00
_cell.angle_beta   90.00
_cell.angle_gamma   90.00
#
_symmetry.space_group_name_H-M   'P 1'
#
loop_
_entity.id
_entity.type
_entity.pdbx_description
1 polymer ?
#
loop_
_entity_poly.entity_id
_entity_poly.type
_entity_poly.pdbx_seq_one_letter_code
_entity_poly.pdbx_strand_id
1 'polypeptide(L)' 'MSAALPPNTSPNWAVASLDITGDAATAKVEDEFGTTRFTDYLLLKIAGELKILSKLYHLH' A
#
# COMPACT_ATOMS: atom_id res chain seq x y z
N MET A 1 5.89 19.18 12.27
CA MET A 1 4.89 19.54 11.25
C MET A 1 4.22 18.24 10.82
N SER A 2 2.97 18.01 11.23
CA SER A 2 2.26 16.78 10.86
C SER A 2 1.73 16.92 9.44
N ALA A 3 2.12 16.02 8.54
CA ALA A 3 1.59 15.98 7.17
C ALA A 3 0.24 15.24 7.20
N ALA A 4 -0.80 15.91 7.69
CA ALA A 4 -2.17 15.42 7.60
C ALA A 4 -2.81 16.02 6.34
N LEU A 5 -3.34 15.17 5.46
CA LEU A 5 -4.16 15.65 4.35
C LEU A 5 -5.44 16.31 4.90
N PRO A 6 -5.96 17.36 4.24
CA PRO A 6 -7.23 17.96 4.63
C PRO A 6 -8.34 16.89 4.70
N PRO A 7 -9.27 17.02 5.66
CA PRO A 7 -10.46 16.17 5.69
C PRO A 7 -11.16 16.19 4.31
N ASN A 8 -11.59 15.03 3.83
CA ASN A 8 -12.21 14.82 2.51
C ASN A 8 -11.27 14.78 1.29
N THR A 9 -9.95 14.69 1.50
CA THR A 9 -9.05 14.30 0.42
C THR A 9 -9.04 12.78 0.32
N SER A 10 -9.58 12.20 -0.75
CA SER A 10 -9.38 10.79 -1.03
C SER A 10 -7.92 10.61 -1.45
N PRO A 11 -7.09 9.84 -0.72
CA PRO A 11 -5.76 9.51 -1.20
C PRO A 11 -5.89 8.84 -2.56
N ASN A 12 -5.12 9.30 -3.54
CA ASN A 12 -5.08 8.67 -4.85
C ASN A 12 -4.15 7.46 -4.74
N TRP A 13 -4.73 6.26 -4.71
CA TRP A 13 -3.96 5.03 -4.66
C TRP A 13 -4.67 3.91 -5.44
N ALA A 14 -3.89 2.96 -5.94
CA ALA A 14 -4.38 1.81 -6.67
C ALA A 14 -3.55 0.56 -6.37
N VAL A 15 -4.20 -0.60 -6.30
CA VAL A 15 -3.50 -1.90 -6.30
C VAL A 15 -3.12 -2.21 -7.74
N ALA A 16 -1.83 -2.08 -8.05
CA ALA A 16 -1.30 -2.35 -9.39
C ALA A 16 -1.18 -3.85 -9.68
N SER A 17 -0.92 -4.68 -8.66
CA SER A 17 -0.95 -6.13 -8.78
C SER A 17 -1.20 -6.80 -7.43
N LEU A 18 -1.83 -7.97 -7.45
CA LEU A 18 -2.05 -8.82 -6.29
C LEU A 18 -1.82 -10.28 -6.69
N ASP A 19 -0.89 -10.95 -6.02
CA ASP A 19 -0.66 -12.38 -6.14
C ASP A 19 -0.92 -13.05 -4.81
N ILE A 20 -1.67 -14.16 -4.82
CA ILE A 20 -2.08 -14.89 -3.62
C ILE A 20 -1.67 -16.35 -3.78
N THR A 21 -0.90 -16.87 -2.83
CA THR A 21 -0.50 -18.27 -2.77
C THR A 21 -0.77 -18.79 -1.36
N GLY A 22 -1.80 -19.64 -1.21
CA GLY A 22 -2.18 -20.20 0.08
C GLY A 22 -2.62 -19.12 1.07
N ASP A 23 -1.94 -19.05 2.22
CA ASP A 23 -2.18 -18.06 3.28
C ASP A 23 -1.25 -16.83 3.19
N ALA A 24 -0.56 -16.66 2.06
CA ALA A 24 0.32 -15.52 1.80
C ALA A 24 -0.12 -14.75 0.54
N ALA A 25 0.14 -13.45 0.52
CA ALA A 25 -0.04 -12.64 -0.69
C ALA A 25 1.05 -11.58 -0.82
N THR A 26 1.34 -11.20 -2.07
CA THR A 26 2.14 -10.02 -2.39
C THR A 26 1.29 -9.01 -3.15
N ALA A 27 1.34 -7.75 -2.74
CA ALA A 27 0.60 -6.67 -3.39
C ALA A 27 1.56 -5.56 -3.81
N LYS A 28 1.40 -5.06 -5.03
CA LYS A 28 2.00 -3.80 -5.46
C LYS A 28 0.93 -2.72 -5.37
N VAL A 29 1.21 -1.66 -4.63
CA VAL A 29 0.33 -0.50 -4.49
C VAL A 29 1.06 0.72 -5.03
N GLU A 30 0.37 1.52 -5.82
CA GLU A 30 0.85 2.83 -6.26
C GLU A 30 0.00 3.88 -5.54
N ASP A 31 0.64 4.85 -4.88
CA ASP A 31 -0.05 5.92 -4.16
C ASP A 31 0.61 7.28 -4.37
N GLU A 32 -0.21 8.32 -4.20
CA GLU A 32 0.21 9.70 -4.26
C GLU A 32 -0.09 10.41 -2.93
N PHE A 33 0.92 11.11 -2.43
CA PHE A 33 0.81 11.96 -1.25
C PHE A 33 1.41 13.33 -1.54
N GLY A 34 0.55 14.34 -1.69
CA GLY A 34 0.96 15.66 -2.15
C GLY A 34 1.46 15.61 -3.59
N THR A 35 2.70 16.03 -3.85
CA THR A 35 3.35 15.95 -5.16
C THR A 35 4.19 14.68 -5.34
N THR A 36 4.14 13.79 -4.35
CA THR A 36 5.04 12.64 -4.26
C THR A 36 4.31 11.38 -4.69
N ARG A 37 4.99 10.53 -5.48
CA ARG A 37 4.48 9.22 -5.89
C ARG A 37 5.29 8.10 -5.25
N PHE A 38 4.60 7.10 -4.73
CA PHE A 38 5.19 5.90 -4.16
C PHE A 38 4.80 4.66 -4.96
N THR A 39 5.69 3.67 -4.93
CA THR A 39 5.37 2.29 -5.28
C THR A 39 5.71 1.41 -4.10
N ASP A 40 4.68 0.86 -3.47
CA ASP A 40 4.77 -0.03 -2.33
C ASP A 40 4.69 -1.50 -2.76
N TYR A 41 5.51 -2.34 -2.16
CA TYR A 41 5.42 -3.80 -2.25
C TYR A 41 5.13 -4.34 -0.86
N LEU A 42 3.96 -4.96 -0.70
CA LEU A 42 3.45 -5.48 0.56
C LEU A 42 3.53 -7.00 0.60
N LEU A 43 4.00 -7.56 1.72
CA LEU A 43 3.84 -8.97 2.05
C LEU A 43 2.70 -9.11 3.06
N LEU A 44 1.73 -9.96 2.75
CA LEU A 44 0.49 -10.12 3.49
C LEU A 44 0.34 -11.56 3.99
N LYS A 45 -0.19 -11.71 5.20
CA LYS A 45 -0.67 -12.99 5.73
C LYS A 45 -2.19 -13.00 5.78
N ILE A 46 -2.79 -14.10 5.38
CA ILE A 46 -4.24 -14.35 5.33
C ILE A 46 -4.58 -15.42 6.35
N ALA A 47 -4.96 -15.04 7.56
CA ALA A 47 -5.28 -15.98 8.63
C ALA A 47 -6.45 -15.46 9.47
N GLY A 48 -7.68 -15.55 8.92
CA GLY A 48 -8.90 -14.96 9.48
C GLY A 48 -8.99 -13.44 9.30
N GLU A 49 -7.85 -12.77 9.20
CA GLU A 49 -7.68 -11.35 8.89
C GLU A 49 -6.47 -11.18 7.97
N LEU A 50 -6.50 -10.11 7.16
CA LEU A 50 -5.38 -9.72 6.32
C LEU A 50 -4.39 -8.88 7.15
N LYS A 51 -3.14 -9.30 7.26
CA LYS A 51 -2.10 -8.58 8.01
C LYS A 51 -0.92 -8.26 7.11
N ILE A 52 -0.51 -6.99 7.07
CA ILE A 52 0.74 -6.56 6.43
C ILE A 52 1.90 -6.97 7.34
N LEU A 53 2.75 -7.87 6.85
CA LEU A 53 3.95 -8.34 7.55
C LEU A 53 5.19 -7.51 7.19
N SER A 54 5.26 -7.02 5.94
CA SER A 54 6.37 -6.22 5.46
C SER A 54 5.90 -5.23 4.39
N LYS A 55 6.60 -4.09 4.30
CA LYS A 55 6.43 -3.07 3.28
C LYS A 55 7.82 -2.63 2.82
N LEU A 56 8.05 -2.72 1.51
CA LEU A 56 9.13 -2.00 0.83
C LEU A 56 8.49 -0.89 0.01
N TYR A 57 9.18 0.25 -0.13
CA TYR A 57 8.68 1.34 -0.96
C TYR A 57 9.80 1.89 -1.86
N HIS A 58 9.38 2.37 -3.03
CA HIS A 58 10.18 3.22 -3.89
C HIS A 58 9.51 4.59 -4.00
N LEU A 59 10.29 5.63 -3.74
CA LEU A 59 9.92 7.03 -3.89
C LEU A 59 10.44 7.53 -5.24
N HIS A 60 9.52 8.05 -6.08
CA HIS A 60 9.84 8.62 -7.40
C HIS A 60 10.26 10.09 -7.32
#